data_AF-A0A4Q3R7D6-F1
#
_entry.id   AF-A0A4Q3R7D6-F1
#
_cell.length_a   1.000
_cell.length_b   1.000
_cell.length_c   1.000
_cell.angle_alpha   90.00
_cell.angle_beta   90.00
_cell.angle_gamma   90.00
#
_symmetry.space_group_name_H-M   'P 1'
#
loop_
_entity.id
_entity.type
_entity.pdbx_description
1 polymer ?
#
loop_
_entity_poly.entity_id
_entity_poly.type
_entity_poly.pdbx_seq_one_letter_code
_entity_poly.pdbx_strand_id
1 'polypeptide(L)'
;TLPLKKTIRKIAVLGPNADNAIAVLGNYNGTPSHVVTALEGIKSKLGSNAEIVYEKGINFTNDTLLQYANVSNQLAWKGQKGFQAEYFANRELKGEPIAKRMEAELDKFWQEGQTVTDTVKAYNFSARFSTDFTAAETGDITFELDADDGYRFLIDDKEVINAWTRNRWGARTYKLSTEKNKTYRLVVEYFQGEGKANVRLRAGHYVKTDFAALANRLKDADAIVYVGGISPQLEGEEMRVDYPGFNGGDRTSILLPTVQTSLMKALKTTGKPVVFVMMTGSAISVPWEDENIPAIVNAWYGGQDAGTAIADVLFGDYNPSGRLPVTFYKSDSDLPAFGDYNMSNRTYRYFKGQALYKFGHGLSYTTFRYDALKVKPSANKTMSVTVNVTNSDKMDGEEVVQVYVSNQDKTIAAPIRSLKGFQRISLKAGETKTVRFNLTSDDLSVMDNNGNARLLTNVIISVGGSQPDATSIKTKQTVQAVVRM
;
A
#
# COMPACT_ATOMS: atom_id res chain seq x y z
N THR A 1 -19.13 1.22 -11.63
CA THR A 1 -18.24 0.04 -11.55
C THR A 1 -18.35 -0.65 -10.22
N LEU A 2 -18.12 0.06 -9.11
CA LEU A 2 -18.35 -0.49 -7.77
C LEU A 2 -19.79 -0.21 -7.28
N PRO A 3 -20.35 -1.08 -6.43
CA PRO A 3 -19.78 -2.37 -6.02
C PRO A 3 -19.80 -3.41 -7.15
N LEU A 4 -18.80 -4.30 -7.16
CA LEU A 4 -18.76 -5.47 -8.03
C LEU A 4 -19.89 -6.44 -7.67
N LYS A 5 -20.48 -7.08 -8.68
CA LYS A 5 -21.52 -8.08 -8.46
C LYS A 5 -20.89 -9.36 -7.91
N LYS A 6 -21.49 -9.94 -6.87
CA LYS A 6 -21.12 -11.26 -6.35
C LYS A 6 -21.40 -12.42 -7.32
N THR A 7 -22.14 -12.16 -8.41
CA THR A 7 -22.41 -13.11 -9.50
C THR A 7 -21.34 -13.13 -10.58
N ILE A 8 -20.21 -12.43 -10.38
CA ILE A 8 -19.04 -12.53 -11.27
C ILE A 8 -18.61 -13.99 -11.36
N ARG A 9 -18.35 -14.47 -12.58
CA ARG A 9 -17.89 -15.83 -12.87
C ARG A 9 -16.38 -15.89 -13.03
N LYS A 10 -15.76 -14.82 -13.55
CA LYS A 10 -14.31 -14.74 -13.71
C LYS A 10 -13.78 -13.36 -13.35
N ILE A 11 -12.82 -13.30 -12.44
CA ILE A 11 -12.16 -12.06 -12.03
C ILE A 11 -10.65 -12.21 -12.14
N ALA A 12 -10.00 -11.18 -12.69
CA ALA A 12 -8.55 -11.09 -12.70
C ALA A 12 -8.08 -10.20 -11.55
N VAL A 13 -7.17 -10.69 -10.72
CA VAL A 13 -6.55 -9.94 -9.63
C VAL A 13 -5.06 -9.80 -9.92
N LEU A 14 -4.60 -8.56 -10.12
CA LEU A 14 -3.24 -8.27 -10.58
C LEU A 14 -2.53 -7.29 -9.66
N GLY A 15 -1.21 -7.20 -9.84
CA GLY A 15 -0.40 -6.12 -9.31
C GLY A 15 0.48 -6.51 -8.13
N PRO A 16 1.49 -5.67 -7.83
CA PRO A 16 2.55 -6.01 -6.87
C PRO A 16 2.04 -6.10 -5.42
N ASN A 17 0.87 -5.54 -5.11
CA ASN A 17 0.28 -5.55 -3.78
C ASN A 17 -0.88 -6.54 -3.62
N ALA A 18 -1.29 -7.24 -4.68
CA ALA A 18 -2.44 -8.14 -4.62
C ALA A 18 -2.24 -9.29 -3.61
N ASP A 19 -1.04 -9.86 -3.55
CA ASP A 19 -0.69 -10.93 -2.61
C ASP A 19 0.58 -10.58 -1.82
N ASN A 20 0.56 -9.41 -1.18
CA ASN A 20 1.70 -8.88 -0.44
C ASN A 20 1.35 -8.59 1.02
N ALA A 21 1.73 -9.51 1.91
CA ALA A 21 1.52 -9.37 3.35
C ALA A 21 2.24 -8.14 3.97
N ILE A 22 3.35 -7.70 3.38
CA ILE A 22 4.08 -6.51 3.89
C ILE A 22 3.28 -5.24 3.59
N ALA A 23 2.67 -5.16 2.40
CA ALA A 23 1.87 -4.00 2.02
C ALA A 23 0.64 -3.82 2.91
N VAL A 24 0.02 -4.89 3.42
CA VAL A 24 -1.13 -4.71 4.32
C VAL A 24 -0.72 -4.19 5.70
N LEU A 25 0.48 -4.52 6.19
CA LEU A 25 0.92 -4.17 7.55
C LEU A 25 1.52 -2.76 7.70
N GLY A 26 2.17 -2.23 6.67
CA GLY A 26 2.86 -0.92 6.76
C GLY A 26 4.21 -0.98 7.49
N ASN A 27 4.86 0.18 7.68
CA ASN A 27 6.22 0.27 8.24
C ASN A 27 6.31 -0.03 9.74
N TYR A 28 5.39 0.52 10.53
CA TYR A 28 5.39 0.39 11.99
C TYR A 28 4.34 -0.64 12.42
N ASN A 29 4.67 -1.93 12.27
CA ASN A 29 3.79 -3.04 12.61
C ASN A 29 4.38 -3.95 13.70
N GLY A 30 3.51 -4.55 14.52
CA GLY A 30 3.85 -5.65 15.42
C GLY A 30 3.73 -7.01 14.72
N THR A 31 3.88 -8.12 15.45
CA THR A 31 3.67 -9.46 14.88
C THR A 31 2.17 -9.80 14.90
N PRO A 32 1.48 -9.87 13.74
CA PRO A 32 0.06 -10.17 13.71
C PRO A 32 -0.19 -11.68 13.92
N SER A 33 -1.38 -12.03 14.42
CA SER A 33 -1.77 -13.45 14.61
C SER A 33 -2.10 -14.16 13.29
N HIS A 34 -2.52 -13.39 12.29
CA HIS A 34 -2.76 -13.80 10.91
C HIS A 34 -2.66 -12.58 10.01
N VAL A 35 -2.58 -12.78 8.70
CA VAL A 35 -2.58 -11.71 7.70
C VAL A 35 -3.46 -12.14 6.54
N VAL A 36 -4.31 -11.24 6.05
CA VAL A 36 -5.16 -11.44 4.88
C VAL A 36 -4.77 -10.46 3.79
N THR A 37 -4.21 -10.95 2.69
CA THR A 37 -3.88 -10.15 1.50
C THR A 37 -5.14 -9.77 0.72
N ALA A 38 -5.05 -8.80 -0.19
CA ALA A 38 -6.18 -8.42 -1.04
C ALA A 38 -6.69 -9.61 -1.87
N LEU A 39 -5.78 -10.44 -2.38
CA LEU A 39 -6.09 -11.67 -3.11
C LEU A 39 -6.84 -12.67 -2.21
N GLU A 40 -6.35 -12.91 -1.00
CA GLU A 40 -6.99 -13.82 -0.04
C GLU A 40 -8.39 -13.33 0.36
N GLY A 41 -8.56 -12.04 0.59
CA GLY A 41 -9.86 -11.43 0.86
C GLY A 41 -10.86 -11.65 -0.28
N ILE A 42 -10.43 -11.42 -1.53
CA ILE A 42 -11.26 -11.65 -2.72
C ILE A 42 -11.60 -13.14 -2.88
N LYS A 43 -10.62 -14.03 -2.68
CA LYS A 43 -10.83 -15.50 -2.70
C LYS A 43 -11.83 -15.93 -1.64
N SER A 44 -11.68 -15.46 -0.41
CA SER A 44 -12.61 -15.75 0.69
C SER A 44 -14.02 -15.26 0.37
N LYS A 45 -14.15 -14.05 -0.20
CA LYS A 45 -15.44 -13.44 -0.52
C LYS A 45 -16.21 -14.16 -1.62
N LEU A 46 -15.53 -14.62 -2.67
CA LEU A 46 -16.17 -15.29 -3.81
C LEU A 46 -16.27 -16.81 -3.64
N GLY A 47 -15.38 -17.41 -2.88
CA GLY A 47 -15.30 -18.86 -2.72
C GLY A 47 -15.14 -19.58 -4.05
N SER A 48 -15.83 -20.72 -4.21
CA SER A 48 -15.84 -21.50 -5.46
C SER A 48 -16.79 -20.98 -6.53
N ASN A 49 -17.48 -19.84 -6.29
CA ASN A 49 -18.48 -19.31 -7.22
C ASN A 49 -17.87 -18.59 -8.44
N ALA A 50 -16.57 -18.28 -8.39
CA ALA A 50 -15.86 -17.57 -9.46
C ALA A 50 -14.47 -18.17 -9.69
N GLU A 51 -14.05 -18.19 -10.96
CA GLU A 51 -12.66 -18.36 -11.34
C GLU A 51 -11.87 -17.08 -10.98
N ILE A 52 -10.83 -17.23 -10.17
CA ILE A 52 -9.95 -16.13 -9.77
C ILE A 52 -8.59 -16.35 -10.44
N VAL A 53 -8.30 -15.51 -11.42
CA VAL A 53 -6.99 -15.49 -12.09
C VAL A 53 -6.10 -14.51 -11.34
N TYR A 54 -4.98 -14.98 -10.82
CA TYR A 54 -3.99 -14.13 -10.16
C TYR A 54 -2.70 -14.06 -10.96
N GLU A 55 -2.17 -12.85 -11.16
CA GLU A 55 -0.84 -12.64 -11.71
C GLU A 55 -0.23 -11.36 -11.14
N LYS A 56 0.95 -11.43 -10.50
CA LYS A 56 1.65 -10.23 -9.99
C LYS A 56 1.87 -9.21 -11.10
N GLY A 57 2.24 -9.68 -12.29
CA GLY A 57 2.31 -8.91 -13.53
C GLY A 57 3.49 -7.93 -13.61
N ILE A 58 3.82 -7.21 -12.55
CA ILE A 58 4.94 -6.25 -12.48
C ILE A 58 5.50 -6.17 -11.06
N ASN A 59 6.71 -5.62 -10.91
CA ASN A 59 7.17 -5.08 -9.65
C ASN A 59 6.63 -3.65 -9.47
N PHE A 60 6.93 -3.01 -8.34
CA PHE A 60 6.46 -1.65 -8.09
C PHE A 60 6.97 -0.62 -9.11
N THR A 61 8.22 -0.75 -9.55
CA THR A 61 8.94 0.24 -10.38
C THR A 61 9.42 -0.30 -11.72
N ASN A 62 9.27 -1.60 -11.98
CA ASN A 62 9.66 -2.23 -13.25
C ASN A 62 8.73 -3.40 -13.63
N ASP A 63 8.81 -3.82 -14.89
CA ASP A 63 7.98 -4.86 -15.51
C ASP A 63 8.74 -6.17 -15.71
N THR A 64 9.88 -6.35 -15.05
CA THR A 64 10.74 -7.53 -15.24
C THR A 64 10.81 -8.33 -13.95
N LEU A 65 10.21 -9.52 -13.95
CA LEU A 65 10.10 -10.36 -12.77
C LEU A 65 11.01 -11.58 -12.87
N LEU A 66 11.52 -12.03 -11.74
CA LEU A 66 12.14 -13.34 -11.67
C LEU A 66 11.05 -14.41 -11.73
N GLN A 67 10.92 -15.08 -12.88
CA GLN A 67 10.06 -16.24 -13.04
C GLN A 67 10.81 -17.47 -12.54
N TYR A 68 10.36 -18.03 -11.42
CA TYR A 68 11.02 -19.17 -10.80
C TYR A 68 10.92 -20.43 -11.67
N ALA A 69 12.03 -21.13 -11.80
CA ALA A 69 12.15 -22.42 -12.45
C ALA A 69 12.30 -23.53 -11.41
N ASN A 70 11.68 -24.69 -11.64
CA ASN A 70 11.89 -25.85 -10.78
C ASN A 70 13.20 -26.54 -11.15
N VAL A 71 14.24 -26.27 -10.38
CA VAL A 71 15.57 -26.86 -10.57
C VAL A 71 15.82 -28.10 -9.69
N SER A 72 14.82 -28.59 -8.96
CA SER A 72 15.03 -29.66 -7.95
C SER A 72 15.68 -30.93 -8.52
N ASN A 73 15.36 -31.30 -9.77
CA ASN A 73 15.94 -32.48 -10.44
C ASN A 73 17.40 -32.27 -10.90
N GLN A 74 17.88 -31.03 -10.85
CA GLN A 74 19.26 -30.67 -11.20
C GLN A 74 20.15 -30.59 -9.96
N LEU A 75 19.58 -30.75 -8.77
CA LEU A 75 20.27 -30.61 -7.49
C LEU A 75 20.56 -31.97 -6.86
N ALA A 76 21.84 -32.27 -6.67
CA ALA A 76 22.26 -33.46 -5.93
C ALA A 76 23.55 -33.21 -5.16
N TRP A 77 23.68 -33.78 -3.98
CA TRP A 77 24.94 -33.82 -3.24
C TRP A 77 25.43 -35.26 -3.17
N LYS A 78 26.64 -35.53 -3.72
CA LYS A 78 27.26 -36.86 -3.73
C LYS A 78 26.32 -37.98 -4.20
N GLY A 79 25.52 -37.68 -5.23
CA GLY A 79 24.56 -38.62 -5.83
C GLY A 79 23.18 -38.70 -5.14
N GLN A 80 22.96 -38.00 -4.03
CA GLN A 80 21.65 -37.91 -3.37
C GLN A 80 20.95 -36.59 -3.71
N LYS A 81 19.66 -36.63 -4.06
CA LYS A 81 18.90 -35.44 -4.44
C LYS A 81 18.81 -34.43 -3.27
N GLY A 82 18.97 -33.15 -3.58
CA GLY A 82 18.82 -32.05 -2.62
C GLY A 82 20.16 -31.55 -2.05
N PHE A 83 20.09 -30.93 -0.87
CA PHE A 83 21.20 -30.26 -0.20
C PHE A 83 21.68 -31.05 1.01
N GLN A 84 22.99 -31.15 1.19
CA GLN A 84 23.57 -31.49 2.48
C GLN A 84 23.51 -30.25 3.37
N ALA A 85 22.68 -30.31 4.42
CA ALA A 85 22.66 -29.31 5.48
C ALA A 85 23.60 -29.72 6.62
N GLU A 86 24.41 -28.77 7.09
CA GLU A 86 25.28 -28.87 8.25
C GLU A 86 24.94 -27.73 9.21
N TYR A 87 24.61 -28.02 10.46
CA TYR A 87 24.18 -27.04 11.47
C TYR A 87 25.23 -26.87 12.57
N PHE A 88 25.40 -25.65 13.05
CA PHE A 88 26.41 -25.26 14.02
C PHE A 88 25.77 -24.48 15.18
N ALA A 89 26.20 -24.73 16.42
CA ALA A 89 25.72 -24.07 17.63
C ALA A 89 26.35 -22.68 17.88
N ASN A 90 26.77 -22.01 16.81
CA ASN A 90 27.39 -20.68 16.85
C ASN A 90 27.06 -19.94 15.55
N ARG A 91 27.34 -18.63 15.48
CA ARG A 91 26.99 -17.79 14.32
C ARG A 91 28.09 -17.74 13.26
N GLU A 92 29.26 -18.29 13.57
CA GLU A 92 30.48 -18.13 12.79
C GLU A 92 30.81 -19.33 11.90
N LEU A 93 29.96 -20.37 11.85
CA LEU A 93 30.25 -21.65 11.18
C LEU A 93 31.56 -22.29 11.66
N LYS A 94 31.87 -22.15 12.95
CA LYS A 94 33.12 -22.66 13.55
C LYS A 94 32.95 -24.04 14.17
N GLY A 95 34.01 -24.84 14.08
CA GLY A 95 34.08 -26.18 14.67
C GLY A 95 33.39 -27.24 13.81
N GLU A 96 33.19 -28.43 14.39
CA GLU A 96 32.41 -29.49 13.74
C GLU A 96 30.92 -29.18 13.83
N PRO A 97 30.14 -29.44 12.76
CA PRO A 97 28.70 -29.29 12.80
C PRO A 97 28.08 -30.31 13.74
N ILE A 98 27.11 -29.85 14.52
CA ILE A 98 26.41 -30.63 15.55
C ILE A 98 25.26 -31.46 14.98
N ALA A 99 24.85 -31.18 13.74
CA ALA A 99 23.94 -32.03 12.99
C ALA A 99 24.26 -31.96 11.49
N LYS A 100 24.12 -33.09 10.80
CA LYS A 100 24.18 -33.19 9.33
C LYS A 100 22.97 -33.97 8.83
N ARG A 101 22.29 -33.46 7.80
CA ARG A 101 21.19 -34.17 7.15
C ARG A 101 20.99 -33.72 5.71
N MET A 102 20.34 -34.57 4.92
CA MET A 102 19.89 -34.17 3.58
C MET A 102 18.56 -33.44 3.66
N GLU A 103 18.45 -32.34 2.93
CA GLU A 103 17.25 -31.53 2.77
C GLU A 103 16.83 -31.58 1.30
N ALA A 104 15.56 -31.87 1.02
CA ALA A 104 15.08 -31.96 -0.36
C ALA A 104 15.19 -30.62 -1.11
N GLU A 105 15.04 -29.52 -0.38
CA GLU A 105 15.12 -28.15 -0.87
C GLU A 105 15.67 -27.21 0.20
N LEU A 106 16.16 -26.05 -0.23
CA LEU A 106 16.53 -24.95 0.65
C LEU A 106 15.39 -23.92 0.67
N ASP A 107 14.37 -24.24 1.45
CA ASP A 107 13.27 -23.34 1.81
C ASP A 107 12.91 -23.59 3.27
N LYS A 108 13.50 -22.79 4.17
CA LYS A 108 13.35 -22.96 5.61
C LYS A 108 12.80 -21.70 6.25
N PHE A 109 11.83 -21.91 7.13
CA PHE A 109 11.27 -20.90 8.01
C PHE A 109 11.09 -21.51 9.40
N TRP A 110 11.56 -20.79 10.42
CA TRP A 110 11.41 -21.16 11.81
C TRP A 110 10.94 -19.95 12.62
N GLN A 111 9.97 -20.16 13.50
CA GLN A 111 9.62 -19.18 14.51
C GLN A 111 10.77 -19.02 15.52
N GLU A 112 10.85 -17.86 16.17
CA GLU A 112 11.85 -17.63 17.21
C GLU A 112 11.82 -18.73 18.27
N GLY A 113 12.98 -19.31 18.58
CA GLY A 113 13.09 -20.38 19.57
C GLY A 113 12.53 -21.74 19.15
N GLN A 114 11.99 -21.88 17.93
CA GLN A 114 11.60 -23.17 17.38
C GLN A 114 12.82 -24.10 17.28
N THR A 115 12.61 -25.39 17.52
CA THR A 115 13.64 -26.42 17.35
C THR A 115 14.01 -26.56 15.86
N VAL A 116 15.30 -26.38 15.53
CA VAL A 116 15.88 -26.55 14.17
C VAL A 116 16.52 -27.93 14.02
N THR A 117 17.18 -28.39 15.08
CA THR A 117 17.72 -29.74 15.27
C THR A 117 17.46 -30.13 16.74
N ASP A 118 17.75 -31.36 17.14
CA ASP A 118 17.54 -31.83 18.52
C ASP A 118 18.21 -30.92 19.58
N THR A 119 19.28 -30.22 19.22
CA THR A 119 20.07 -29.36 20.12
C THR A 119 20.11 -27.87 19.70
N VAL A 120 19.67 -27.53 18.48
CA VAL A 120 19.64 -26.13 17.98
C VAL A 120 18.24 -25.56 18.05
N LYS A 121 18.14 -24.36 18.60
CA LYS A 121 16.96 -23.50 18.49
C LYS A 121 17.17 -22.44 17.42
N ALA A 122 16.09 -21.87 16.92
CA ALA A 122 16.10 -20.84 15.88
C ALA A 122 16.58 -19.47 16.39
N TYR A 123 17.73 -19.45 17.08
CA TYR A 123 18.49 -18.29 17.52
C TYR A 123 19.95 -18.71 17.75
N ASN A 124 20.89 -17.80 17.55
CA ASN A 124 22.34 -17.99 17.74
C ASN A 124 22.91 -19.27 17.09
N PHE A 125 22.52 -19.56 15.86
CA PHE A 125 23.00 -20.73 15.10
C PHE A 125 23.46 -20.34 13.71
N SER A 126 24.17 -21.24 13.05
CA SER A 126 24.51 -21.11 11.63
C SER A 126 24.34 -22.44 10.92
N ALA A 127 24.18 -22.36 9.60
CA ALA A 127 24.03 -23.53 8.75
C ALA A 127 24.79 -23.35 7.43
N ARG A 128 25.33 -24.46 6.92
CA ARG A 128 25.89 -24.58 5.58
C ARG A 128 25.07 -25.58 4.79
N PHE A 129 24.62 -25.17 3.61
CA PHE A 129 23.86 -25.99 2.68
C PHE A 129 24.67 -26.16 1.40
N SER A 130 25.04 -27.40 1.08
CA SER A 130 25.88 -27.71 -0.06
C SER A 130 25.16 -28.65 -1.03
N THR A 131 25.21 -28.35 -2.33
CA THR A 131 24.69 -29.21 -3.41
C THR A 131 25.56 -29.06 -4.66
N ASP A 132 25.47 -30.00 -5.58
CA ASP A 132 25.84 -29.79 -6.98
C ASP A 132 24.59 -29.39 -7.77
N PHE A 133 24.75 -28.44 -8.70
CA PHE A 133 23.75 -28.07 -9.69
C PHE A 133 24.25 -28.44 -11.09
N THR A 134 23.56 -29.36 -11.77
CA THR A 134 23.88 -29.73 -13.16
C THR A 134 22.97 -28.99 -14.13
N ALA A 135 23.55 -28.12 -14.96
CA ALA A 135 22.77 -27.32 -15.90
C ALA A 135 22.16 -28.17 -17.02
N ALA A 136 20.85 -28.03 -17.26
CA ALA A 136 20.14 -28.75 -18.31
C ALA A 136 20.42 -28.17 -19.71
N GLU A 137 20.85 -26.91 -19.78
CA GLU A 137 21.09 -26.17 -21.01
C GLU A 137 22.22 -25.14 -20.87
N THR A 138 22.77 -24.74 -22.02
CA THR A 138 23.73 -23.63 -22.12
C THR A 138 22.95 -22.32 -22.17
N GLY A 139 23.30 -21.35 -21.34
CA GLY A 139 22.57 -20.08 -21.23
C GLY A 139 22.91 -19.33 -19.94
N ASP A 140 21.88 -18.84 -19.25
CA ASP A 140 22.01 -18.30 -17.91
C ASP A 140 20.84 -18.68 -17.02
N ILE A 141 21.09 -18.75 -15.70
CA ILE A 141 20.06 -18.92 -14.68
C ILE A 141 20.36 -17.96 -13.52
N THR A 142 19.33 -17.31 -13.00
CA THR A 142 19.46 -16.42 -11.84
C THR A 142 19.10 -17.19 -10.58
N PHE A 143 20.00 -17.20 -9.60
CA PHE A 143 19.72 -17.63 -8.25
C PHE A 143 19.33 -16.43 -7.38
N GLU A 144 18.31 -16.58 -6.56
CA GLU A 144 17.86 -15.62 -5.57
C GLU A 144 18.00 -16.23 -4.17
N LEU A 145 18.80 -15.60 -3.32
CA LEU A 145 19.01 -15.97 -1.93
C LEU A 145 18.30 -14.96 -1.02
N ASP A 146 17.33 -15.46 -0.25
CA ASP A 146 16.52 -14.71 0.70
C ASP A 146 16.68 -15.32 2.09
N ALA A 147 17.25 -14.57 3.02
CA ALA A 147 17.52 -15.05 4.37
C ALA A 147 17.51 -13.90 5.39
N ASP A 148 17.11 -14.21 6.63
CA ASP A 148 17.17 -13.28 7.76
C ASP A 148 18.61 -13.17 8.30
N ASP A 149 18.93 -12.05 8.95
CA ASP A 149 20.25 -11.78 9.52
C ASP A 149 21.42 -11.90 8.52
N GLY A 150 22.13 -13.02 8.41
CA GLY A 150 23.37 -13.06 7.59
C GLY A 150 23.51 -14.29 6.72
N TYR A 151 23.99 -14.07 5.50
CA TYR A 151 24.13 -15.12 4.50
C TYR A 151 25.24 -14.86 3.48
N ARG A 152 25.74 -15.94 2.89
CA ARG A 152 26.67 -15.95 1.74
C ARG A 152 26.25 -17.00 0.74
N PHE A 153 26.55 -16.74 -0.53
CA PHE A 153 26.38 -17.70 -1.61
C PHE A 153 27.69 -17.87 -2.35
N LEU A 154 28.11 -19.12 -2.53
CA LEU A 154 29.31 -19.49 -3.25
C LEU A 154 28.97 -20.43 -4.40
N ILE A 155 29.68 -20.26 -5.50
CA ILE A 155 29.65 -21.15 -6.67
C ILE A 155 31.09 -21.54 -6.98
N ASP A 156 31.37 -22.85 -7.01
CA ASP A 156 32.71 -23.40 -7.23
C ASP A 156 33.76 -22.76 -6.31
N ASP A 157 33.44 -22.72 -5.02
CA ASP A 157 34.23 -22.12 -3.93
C ASP A 157 34.48 -20.60 -4.04
N LYS A 158 33.93 -19.95 -5.06
CA LYS A 158 33.98 -18.49 -5.21
C LYS A 158 32.74 -17.85 -4.60
N GLU A 159 32.96 -16.91 -3.69
CA GLU A 159 31.90 -16.07 -3.13
C GLU A 159 31.30 -15.16 -4.22
N VAL A 160 30.00 -15.31 -4.45
CA VAL A 160 29.23 -14.53 -5.45
C VAL A 160 28.21 -13.59 -4.80
N ILE A 161 27.78 -13.89 -3.57
CA ILE A 161 26.97 -12.99 -2.73
C ILE A 161 27.54 -13.02 -1.31
N ASN A 162 27.72 -11.84 -0.71
CA ASN A 162 28.10 -11.70 0.70
C ASN A 162 27.29 -10.64 1.43
N ALA A 163 26.50 -11.11 2.39
CA ALA A 163 25.74 -10.32 3.33
C ALA A 163 25.92 -10.89 4.74
N TRP A 164 27.15 -11.22 5.15
CA TRP A 164 27.43 -11.84 6.46
C TRP A 164 27.34 -10.89 7.67
N THR A 165 26.75 -9.71 7.49
CA THR A 165 26.41 -8.79 8.57
C THR A 165 24.90 -8.79 8.75
N ARG A 166 24.41 -8.53 9.97
CA ARG A 166 22.98 -8.43 10.25
C ARG A 166 22.26 -7.60 9.19
N ASN A 167 21.44 -8.26 8.40
CA ASN A 167 20.63 -7.72 7.35
C ASN A 167 19.18 -8.15 7.61
N ARG A 168 18.31 -7.16 7.78
CA ARG A 168 16.90 -7.45 8.02
C ARG A 168 16.19 -7.76 6.71
N TRP A 169 16.54 -7.12 5.59
CA TRP A 169 15.74 -7.15 4.35
C TRP A 169 16.55 -7.35 3.07
N GLY A 170 15.88 -7.90 2.06
CA GLY A 170 16.34 -7.90 0.66
C GLY A 170 17.02 -9.20 0.26
N ALA A 171 16.30 -9.98 -0.54
CA ALA A 171 16.89 -11.07 -1.30
C ALA A 171 17.95 -10.51 -2.27
N ARG A 172 19.04 -11.24 -2.46
CA ARG A 172 20.07 -10.91 -3.44
C ARG A 172 20.08 -11.93 -4.55
N THR A 173 20.33 -11.46 -5.76
CA THR A 173 20.38 -12.33 -6.94
C THR A 173 21.78 -12.44 -7.50
N TYR A 174 22.09 -13.59 -8.09
CA TYR A 174 23.29 -13.82 -8.87
C TYR A 174 22.94 -14.54 -10.17
N LYS A 175 23.35 -13.98 -11.31
CA LYS A 175 23.17 -14.61 -12.62
C LYS A 175 24.37 -15.49 -12.95
N LEU A 176 24.16 -16.80 -12.99
CA LEU A 176 25.15 -17.79 -13.40
C LEU A 176 25.02 -18.05 -14.90
N SER A 177 26.11 -17.89 -15.65
CA SER A 177 26.21 -18.41 -17.02
C SER A 177 26.43 -19.92 -16.99
N THR A 178 25.56 -20.68 -17.67
CA THR A 178 25.58 -22.14 -17.67
C THR A 178 26.08 -22.72 -18.98
N GLU A 179 26.75 -23.87 -18.89
CA GLU A 179 27.01 -24.76 -20.02
C GLU A 179 26.23 -26.07 -19.81
N LYS A 180 25.57 -26.57 -20.85
CA LYS A 180 24.79 -27.81 -20.77
C LYS A 180 25.63 -28.97 -20.19
N ASN A 181 25.05 -29.69 -19.24
CA ASN A 181 25.64 -30.82 -18.49
C ASN A 181 26.83 -30.45 -17.59
N LYS A 182 27.27 -29.18 -17.55
CA LYS A 182 28.27 -28.74 -16.58
C LYS A 182 27.66 -28.70 -15.19
N THR A 183 28.45 -29.11 -14.22
CA THR A 183 28.06 -29.16 -12.81
C THR A 183 28.77 -28.05 -12.05
N TYR A 184 28.01 -27.34 -11.22
CA TYR A 184 28.46 -26.22 -10.41
C TYR A 184 28.22 -26.54 -8.94
N ARG A 185 29.25 -26.40 -8.11
CA ARG A 185 29.14 -26.59 -6.66
C ARG A 185 28.46 -25.37 -6.05
N LEU A 186 27.25 -25.53 -5.53
CA LEU A 186 26.53 -24.47 -4.84
C LEU A 186 26.70 -24.62 -3.33
N VAL A 187 27.10 -23.55 -2.65
CA VAL A 187 27.17 -23.50 -1.18
C VAL A 187 26.45 -22.25 -0.68
N VAL A 188 25.43 -22.44 0.14
CA VAL A 188 24.80 -21.36 0.91
C VAL A 188 25.25 -21.47 2.35
N GLU A 189 25.75 -20.37 2.88
CA GLU A 189 26.07 -20.22 4.29
C GLU A 189 25.12 -19.21 4.91
N TYR A 190 24.68 -19.46 6.12
CA TYR A 190 23.64 -18.68 6.79
C TYR A 190 23.89 -18.64 8.30
N PHE A 191 23.53 -17.53 8.97
CA PHE A 191 23.40 -17.48 10.42
C PHE A 191 22.13 -16.77 10.86
N GLN A 192 21.61 -17.19 12.02
CA GLN A 192 20.58 -16.50 12.78
C GLN A 192 21.13 -16.01 14.12
N GLY A 193 20.84 -14.76 14.47
CA GLY A 193 21.03 -14.18 15.79
C GLY A 193 19.81 -14.32 16.69
N GLU A 194 18.78 -13.52 16.46
CA GLU A 194 17.57 -13.38 17.30
C GLU A 194 16.30 -13.27 16.44
N GLY A 195 15.10 -13.48 16.98
CA GLY A 195 13.87 -13.40 16.19
C GLY A 195 13.59 -14.64 15.34
N LYS A 196 12.70 -14.49 14.35
CA LYS A 196 12.34 -15.55 13.40
C LYS A 196 13.50 -15.84 12.45
N ALA A 197 13.70 -17.09 12.05
CA ALA A 197 14.78 -17.49 11.15
C ALA A 197 14.21 -17.90 9.79
N ASN A 198 14.81 -17.43 8.69
CA ASN A 198 14.51 -17.97 7.36
C ASN A 198 15.75 -18.02 6.47
N VAL A 199 15.78 -19.02 5.58
CA VAL A 199 16.76 -19.13 4.50
C VAL A 199 16.14 -19.87 3.32
N ARG A 200 16.23 -19.27 2.14
CA ARG A 200 15.65 -19.79 0.91
C ARG A 200 16.55 -19.51 -0.28
N LEU A 201 16.78 -20.53 -1.12
CA LEU A 201 17.45 -20.38 -2.41
C LEU A 201 16.49 -20.79 -3.52
N ARG A 202 16.17 -19.85 -4.40
CA ARG A 202 15.33 -20.08 -5.60
C ARG A 202 16.16 -19.83 -6.85
N ALA A 203 15.73 -20.42 -7.96
CA ALA A 203 16.35 -20.20 -9.26
C ALA A 203 15.27 -19.83 -10.30
N GLY A 204 15.65 -19.08 -11.33
CA GLY A 204 14.72 -18.66 -12.37
C GLY A 204 15.36 -17.76 -13.41
N HIS A 205 14.51 -17.15 -14.25
CA HIS A 205 14.94 -16.22 -15.29
C HIS A 205 14.15 -14.92 -15.17
N TYR A 206 14.82 -13.80 -15.42
CA TYR A 206 14.14 -12.52 -15.50
C TYR A 206 13.34 -12.45 -16.80
N VAL A 207 12.03 -12.31 -16.67
CA VAL A 207 11.10 -12.22 -17.80
C VAL A 207 10.41 -10.86 -17.73
N LYS A 208 10.48 -10.14 -18.84
CA LYS A 208 9.71 -8.91 -19.02
C LYS A 208 8.27 -9.26 -19.31
N THR A 209 7.35 -8.64 -18.58
CA THR A 209 5.92 -8.85 -18.80
C THR A 209 5.49 -8.21 -20.11
N ASP A 210 4.92 -9.04 -21.00
CA ASP A 210 4.21 -8.56 -22.18
C ASP A 210 2.80 -8.11 -21.78
N PHE A 211 2.62 -6.80 -21.65
CA PHE A 211 1.33 -6.20 -21.27
C PHE A 211 0.22 -6.46 -22.29
N ALA A 212 0.54 -6.54 -23.58
CA ALA A 212 -0.46 -6.80 -24.61
C ALA A 212 -0.93 -8.25 -24.55
N ALA A 213 0.00 -9.19 -24.41
CA ALA A 213 -0.33 -10.60 -24.21
C ALA A 213 -1.12 -10.82 -22.90
N LEU A 214 -0.70 -10.18 -21.81
CA LEU A 214 -1.41 -10.20 -20.53
C LEU A 214 -2.85 -9.69 -20.67
N ALA A 215 -3.03 -8.48 -21.22
CA ALA A 215 -4.37 -7.93 -21.45
C ALA A 215 -5.22 -8.85 -22.35
N ASN A 216 -4.64 -9.43 -23.40
CA ASN A 216 -5.36 -10.32 -24.30
C ASN A 216 -5.88 -11.59 -23.59
N ARG A 217 -5.11 -12.17 -22.67
CA ARG A 217 -5.53 -13.35 -21.87
C ARG A 217 -6.70 -13.05 -20.92
N LEU A 218 -6.92 -11.78 -20.58
CA LEU A 218 -7.92 -11.36 -19.58
C LEU A 218 -9.22 -10.82 -20.21
N LYS A 219 -9.37 -10.90 -21.55
CA LYS A 219 -10.56 -10.41 -22.26
C LYS A 219 -11.86 -11.17 -21.95
N ASP A 220 -11.77 -12.34 -21.34
CA ASP A 220 -12.92 -13.14 -20.91
C ASP A 220 -13.34 -12.88 -19.45
N ALA A 221 -12.53 -12.14 -18.68
CA ALA A 221 -12.88 -11.76 -17.31
C ALA A 221 -14.10 -10.82 -17.28
N ASP A 222 -14.90 -10.89 -16.21
CA ASP A 222 -16.02 -9.97 -15.97
C ASP A 222 -15.55 -8.63 -15.40
N ALA A 223 -14.47 -8.65 -14.62
CA ALA A 223 -13.81 -7.48 -14.04
C ALA A 223 -12.32 -7.75 -13.80
N ILE A 224 -11.55 -6.67 -13.73
CA ILE A 224 -10.11 -6.69 -13.44
C ILE A 224 -9.87 -5.83 -12.20
N VAL A 225 -9.27 -6.41 -11.16
CA VAL A 225 -8.84 -5.71 -9.94
C VAL A 225 -7.32 -5.60 -9.98
N TYR A 226 -6.82 -4.39 -10.18
CA TYR A 226 -5.40 -4.09 -10.08
C TYR A 226 -5.09 -3.55 -8.68
N VAL A 227 -4.29 -4.26 -7.89
CA VAL A 227 -3.87 -3.88 -6.54
C VAL A 227 -2.42 -3.40 -6.61
N GLY A 228 -2.24 -2.08 -6.53
CA GLY A 228 -0.96 -1.42 -6.75
C GLY A 228 -0.68 -0.32 -5.74
N GLY A 229 0.06 0.70 -6.17
CA GLY A 229 0.59 1.75 -5.30
C GLY A 229 2.05 1.45 -4.91
N ILE A 230 2.39 1.72 -3.65
CA ILE A 230 3.73 1.45 -3.10
C ILE A 230 3.60 0.49 -1.92
N SER A 231 4.72 0.22 -1.25
CA SER A 231 4.71 -0.59 -0.03
C SER A 231 5.86 -0.16 0.90
N PRO A 232 5.88 -0.67 2.14
CA PRO A 232 7.03 -0.59 3.06
C PRO A 232 8.36 -1.05 2.47
N GLN A 233 8.34 -1.78 1.34
CA GLN A 233 9.56 -2.22 0.65
C GLN A 233 10.18 -1.09 -0.21
N LEU A 234 9.48 0.03 -0.40
CA LEU A 234 9.94 1.19 -1.15
C LEU A 234 9.95 2.50 -0.35
N GLU A 235 9.08 2.66 0.64
CA GLU A 235 9.04 3.85 1.50
C GLU A 235 9.30 3.45 2.96
N GLY A 236 10.17 4.17 3.65
CA GLY A 236 10.52 3.86 5.04
C GLY A 236 11.74 4.62 5.56
N GLU A 237 11.97 4.54 6.87
CA GLU A 237 13.08 5.23 7.53
C GLU A 237 14.43 4.58 7.20
N GLU A 238 15.44 5.39 6.87
CA GLU A 238 16.84 4.97 6.63
C GLU A 238 17.03 3.81 5.62
N MET A 239 16.10 3.66 4.68
CA MET A 239 16.22 2.62 3.65
C MET A 239 17.28 2.96 2.61
N ARG A 240 17.85 1.94 1.97
CA ARG A 240 18.78 2.06 0.82
C ARG A 240 18.07 1.81 -0.51
N VAL A 241 16.90 2.40 -0.68
CA VAL A 241 16.14 2.31 -1.92
C VAL A 241 16.70 3.29 -2.94
N ASP A 242 17.03 2.80 -4.13
CA ASP A 242 17.61 3.57 -5.24
C ASP A 242 16.89 3.22 -6.55
N TYR A 243 15.60 3.56 -6.60
CA TYR A 243 14.78 3.45 -7.81
C TYR A 243 14.35 4.84 -8.27
N PRO A 244 14.04 5.03 -9.57
CA PRO A 244 13.48 6.29 -10.05
C PRO A 244 12.29 6.75 -9.22
N GLY A 245 12.34 7.99 -8.71
CA GLY A 245 11.32 8.56 -7.83
C GLY A 245 11.58 8.38 -6.33
N PHE A 246 12.74 7.82 -5.94
CA PHE A 246 13.14 7.59 -4.55
C PHE A 246 14.57 8.07 -4.29
N ASN A 247 14.87 8.42 -3.03
CA ASN A 247 16.21 8.68 -2.53
C ASN A 247 16.30 8.10 -1.11
N GLY A 248 16.82 6.88 -0.98
CA GLY A 248 16.54 6.09 0.20
C GLY A 248 15.04 5.82 0.30
N GLY A 249 14.50 5.73 1.51
CA GLY A 249 13.06 5.49 1.68
C GLY A 249 12.17 6.74 1.52
N ASP A 250 12.75 7.90 1.21
CA ASP A 250 12.01 9.11 0.83
C ASP A 250 11.65 9.11 -0.66
N ARG A 251 10.48 9.67 -0.99
CA ARG A 251 10.03 9.83 -2.37
C ARG A 251 10.47 11.18 -2.94
N THR A 252 11.16 11.16 -4.08
CA THR A 252 11.50 12.35 -4.87
C THR A 252 10.42 12.71 -5.88
N SER A 253 9.44 11.82 -6.10
CA SER A 253 8.20 12.11 -6.82
C SER A 253 6.99 11.52 -6.10
N ILE A 254 5.88 12.27 -6.06
CA ILE A 254 4.61 11.80 -5.51
C ILE A 254 3.80 10.98 -6.53
N LEU A 255 4.21 10.93 -7.80
CA LEU A 255 3.51 10.22 -8.86
C LEU A 255 3.55 8.71 -8.64
N LEU A 256 2.48 8.02 -9.06
CA LEU A 256 2.50 6.56 -9.18
C LEU A 256 3.62 6.12 -10.13
N PRO A 257 4.40 5.07 -9.80
CA PRO A 257 5.43 4.58 -10.70
C PRO A 257 4.86 4.27 -12.10
N THR A 258 5.49 4.84 -13.14
CA THR A 258 4.99 4.84 -14.53
C THR A 258 4.68 3.46 -15.09
N VAL A 259 5.37 2.42 -14.64
CA VAL A 259 5.11 1.04 -15.06
C VAL A 259 3.70 0.57 -14.69
N GLN A 260 3.18 1.01 -13.54
CA GLN A 260 1.84 0.65 -13.07
C GLN A 260 0.77 1.32 -13.93
N THR A 261 0.96 2.61 -14.23
CA THR A 261 0.15 3.34 -15.22
C THR A 261 0.18 2.65 -16.59
N SER A 262 1.34 2.17 -17.02
CA SER A 262 1.51 1.50 -18.32
C SER A 262 0.77 0.17 -18.38
N LEU A 263 0.82 -0.63 -17.31
CA LEU A 263 0.02 -1.84 -17.21
C LEU A 263 -1.48 -1.53 -17.19
N MET A 264 -1.94 -0.55 -16.41
CA MET A 264 -3.36 -0.17 -16.37
C MET A 264 -3.88 0.36 -17.72
N LYS A 265 -3.05 1.06 -18.50
CA LYS A 265 -3.34 1.41 -19.91
C LYS A 265 -3.61 0.17 -20.75
N ALA A 266 -2.77 -0.86 -20.63
CA ALA A 266 -2.96 -2.13 -21.34
C ALA A 266 -4.24 -2.86 -20.87
N LEU A 267 -4.47 -2.95 -19.55
CA LEU A 267 -5.68 -3.56 -18.99
C LEU A 267 -6.95 -2.84 -19.45
N LYS A 268 -6.94 -1.51 -19.59
CA LYS A 268 -8.07 -0.73 -20.12
C LYS A 268 -8.43 -1.13 -21.56
N THR A 269 -7.47 -1.59 -22.37
CA THR A 269 -7.73 -2.03 -23.76
C THR A 269 -8.58 -3.30 -23.86
N THR A 270 -8.74 -4.04 -22.75
CA THR A 270 -9.63 -5.21 -22.69
C THR A 270 -11.11 -4.85 -22.81
N GLY A 271 -11.47 -3.58 -22.57
CA GLY A 271 -12.87 -3.13 -22.48
C GLY A 271 -13.58 -3.58 -21.20
N LYS A 272 -12.88 -4.26 -20.28
CA LYS A 272 -13.44 -4.72 -19.00
C LYS A 272 -13.37 -3.62 -17.94
N PRO A 273 -14.29 -3.61 -16.95
CA PRO A 273 -14.16 -2.73 -15.80
C PRO A 273 -12.86 -3.02 -15.06
N VAL A 274 -11.96 -2.03 -15.04
CA VAL A 274 -10.74 -2.05 -14.23
C VAL A 274 -11.01 -1.30 -12.93
N VAL A 275 -10.75 -1.94 -11.79
CA VAL A 275 -10.78 -1.32 -10.45
C VAL A 275 -9.34 -1.22 -9.97
N PHE A 276 -8.90 -0.01 -9.62
CA PHE A 276 -7.59 0.20 -9.00
C PHE A 276 -7.72 0.26 -7.49
N VAL A 277 -7.22 -0.75 -6.79
CA VAL A 277 -7.03 -0.74 -5.33
C VAL A 277 -5.63 -0.20 -5.06
N MET A 278 -5.55 1.04 -4.59
CA MET A 278 -4.32 1.73 -4.28
C MET A 278 -3.95 1.50 -2.82
N MET A 279 -2.80 0.87 -2.57
CA MET A 279 -2.21 0.73 -1.25
C MET A 279 -0.97 1.62 -1.14
N THR A 280 -0.92 2.42 -0.08
CA THR A 280 0.13 3.43 0.12
C THR A 280 0.14 3.92 1.57
N GLY A 281 1.29 4.32 2.09
CA GLY A 281 1.42 4.94 3.41
C GLY A 281 1.26 6.46 3.39
N SER A 282 1.17 7.07 2.21
CA SER A 282 1.15 8.52 2.06
C SER A 282 0.38 8.95 0.79
N ALA A 283 0.32 10.24 0.48
CA ALA A 283 -0.39 10.69 -0.72
C ALA A 283 0.38 10.34 -2.01
N ILE A 284 -0.27 9.62 -2.94
CA ILE A 284 0.26 9.35 -4.30
C ILE A 284 -0.61 10.07 -5.33
N SER A 285 0.02 10.78 -6.26
CA SER A 285 -0.66 11.38 -7.41
C SER A 285 -0.89 10.34 -8.51
N VAL A 286 -2.13 10.29 -9.00
CA VAL A 286 -2.63 9.30 -9.98
C VAL A 286 -3.47 9.97 -11.08
N PRO A 287 -2.97 11.03 -11.76
CA PRO A 287 -3.79 11.88 -12.61
C PRO A 287 -4.32 11.14 -13.84
N TRP A 288 -3.51 10.24 -14.43
CA TRP A 288 -3.98 9.43 -15.55
C TRP A 288 -5.05 8.45 -15.09
N GLU A 289 -4.84 7.79 -13.95
CA GLU A 289 -5.78 6.80 -13.43
C GLU A 289 -7.12 7.44 -13.04
N ASP A 290 -7.11 8.61 -12.38
CA ASP A 290 -8.33 9.35 -12.01
C ASP A 290 -9.21 9.67 -13.24
N GLU A 291 -8.58 10.08 -14.34
CA GLU A 291 -9.28 10.38 -15.59
C GLU A 291 -9.74 9.11 -16.34
N ASN A 292 -9.02 8.00 -16.19
CA ASN A 292 -9.13 6.86 -17.11
C ASN A 292 -9.66 5.57 -16.51
N ILE A 293 -9.58 5.39 -15.20
CA ILE A 293 -9.97 4.17 -14.49
C ILE A 293 -11.30 4.43 -13.77
N PRO A 294 -12.34 3.61 -14.01
CA PRO A 294 -13.69 3.92 -13.60
C PRO A 294 -13.94 3.75 -12.09
N ALA A 295 -12.99 3.20 -11.33
CA ALA A 295 -13.07 3.09 -9.88
C ALA A 295 -11.67 3.00 -9.27
N ILE A 296 -11.41 3.84 -8.26
CA ILE A 296 -10.20 3.83 -7.45
C ILE A 296 -10.60 3.69 -5.98
N VAL A 297 -10.01 2.72 -5.29
CA VAL A 297 -10.17 2.50 -3.85
C VAL A 297 -8.82 2.73 -3.20
N ASN A 298 -8.68 3.79 -2.41
CA ASN A 298 -7.49 3.97 -1.58
C ASN A 298 -7.64 3.16 -0.28
N ALA A 299 -6.88 2.08 -0.16
CA ALA A 299 -6.95 1.12 0.93
C ALA A 299 -5.88 1.37 2.02
N TRP A 300 -4.93 2.28 1.77
CA TRP A 300 -3.78 2.50 2.65
C TRP A 300 -3.04 1.19 2.99
N TYR A 301 -2.44 1.11 4.18
CA TYR A 301 -1.99 -0.13 4.81
C TYR A 301 -2.95 -0.46 5.96
N GLY A 302 -3.88 -1.38 5.71
CA GLY A 302 -5.05 -1.62 6.57
C GLY A 302 -4.85 -2.57 7.74
N GLY A 303 -3.63 -3.04 8.00
CA GLY A 303 -3.32 -4.03 9.02
C GLY A 303 -3.65 -5.47 8.63
N GLN A 304 -3.70 -6.36 9.62
CA GLN A 304 -3.83 -7.81 9.44
C GLN A 304 -5.06 -8.25 8.61
N ASP A 305 -6.17 -7.51 8.68
CA ASP A 305 -7.44 -7.85 8.02
C ASP A 305 -7.75 -6.95 6.80
N ALA A 306 -6.74 -6.24 6.29
CA ALA A 306 -6.91 -5.31 5.17
C ALA A 306 -7.56 -5.99 3.95
N GLY A 307 -7.16 -7.23 3.62
CA GLY A 307 -7.73 -7.97 2.51
C GLY A 307 -9.24 -8.22 2.64
N THR A 308 -9.69 -8.59 3.84
CA THR A 308 -11.12 -8.75 4.16
C THR A 308 -11.88 -7.45 3.95
N ALA A 309 -11.38 -6.35 4.51
CA ALA A 309 -12.01 -5.03 4.39
C ALA A 309 -12.04 -4.51 2.94
N ILE A 310 -10.97 -4.74 2.16
CA ILE A 310 -10.93 -4.44 0.73
C ILE A 310 -12.02 -5.21 -0.01
N ALA A 311 -12.16 -6.51 0.24
CA ALA A 311 -13.20 -7.32 -0.39
C ALA A 311 -14.61 -6.86 -0.01
N ASP A 312 -14.85 -6.50 1.26
CA ASP A 312 -16.16 -5.99 1.72
C ASP A 312 -16.56 -4.71 0.98
N VAL A 313 -15.62 -3.79 0.76
CA VAL A 313 -15.84 -2.60 -0.09
C VAL A 313 -16.10 -3.03 -1.52
N LEU A 314 -15.19 -3.78 -2.14
CA LEU A 314 -15.27 -4.15 -3.56
C LEU A 314 -16.61 -4.80 -3.92
N PHE A 315 -17.17 -5.62 -3.04
CA PHE A 315 -18.41 -6.37 -3.28
C PHE A 315 -19.65 -5.79 -2.59
N GLY A 316 -19.54 -4.61 -1.97
CA GLY A 316 -20.67 -3.87 -1.41
C GLY A 316 -21.23 -4.40 -0.10
N ASP A 317 -20.48 -5.25 0.61
CA ASP A 317 -20.82 -5.64 1.99
C ASP A 317 -20.58 -4.49 2.97
N TYR A 318 -19.68 -3.57 2.61
CA TYR A 318 -19.49 -2.30 3.28
C TYR A 318 -19.66 -1.15 2.30
N ASN A 319 -20.54 -0.20 2.65
CA ASN A 319 -20.64 1.08 1.95
C ASN A 319 -19.51 2.01 2.46
N PRO A 320 -18.53 2.39 1.61
CA PRO A 320 -17.37 3.16 2.05
C PRO A 320 -17.76 4.53 2.61
N SER A 321 -17.16 4.89 3.74
CA SER A 321 -17.40 6.16 4.47
C SER A 321 -16.12 6.86 4.94
N GLY A 322 -14.95 6.38 4.49
CA GLY A 322 -13.66 6.98 4.79
C GLY A 322 -13.49 8.36 4.15
N ARG A 323 -12.75 9.26 4.81
CA ARG A 323 -12.41 10.60 4.32
C ARG A 323 -10.91 10.81 4.34
N LEU A 324 -10.34 11.40 3.30
CA LEU A 324 -8.91 11.62 3.19
C LEU A 324 -8.42 12.58 4.30
N PRO A 325 -7.44 12.17 5.13
CA PRO A 325 -6.87 13.03 6.17
C PRO A 325 -5.81 13.99 5.62
N VAL A 326 -5.45 13.86 4.33
CA VAL A 326 -4.42 14.65 3.65
C VAL A 326 -4.89 15.05 2.25
N THR A 327 -4.32 16.12 1.71
CA THR A 327 -4.54 16.55 0.33
C THR A 327 -3.69 15.69 -0.62
N PHE A 328 -4.30 15.18 -1.69
CA PHE A 328 -3.58 14.55 -2.80
C PHE A 328 -3.40 15.59 -3.90
N TYR A 329 -2.15 15.88 -4.24
CA TYR A 329 -1.77 16.86 -5.26
C TYR A 329 -1.73 16.21 -6.65
N LYS A 330 -1.80 17.01 -7.72
CA LYS A 330 -1.79 16.48 -9.09
C LYS A 330 -0.37 16.24 -9.60
N SER A 331 0.60 17.04 -9.16
CA SER A 331 1.97 16.95 -9.64
C SER A 331 2.99 17.29 -8.55
N ASP A 332 4.23 16.87 -8.75
CA ASP A 332 5.37 17.31 -7.94
C ASP A 332 5.51 18.83 -7.91
N SER A 333 5.16 19.51 -9.02
CA SER A 333 5.22 20.97 -9.11
C SER A 333 4.20 21.70 -8.23
N ASP A 334 3.19 21.00 -7.72
CA ASP A 334 2.23 21.57 -6.75
C ASP A 334 2.84 21.67 -5.35
N LEU A 335 3.96 20.97 -5.11
CA LEU A 335 4.65 20.93 -3.83
C LEU A 335 5.95 21.75 -3.90
N PRO A 336 6.27 22.49 -2.84
CA PRO A 336 7.60 23.07 -2.67
C PRO A 336 8.67 21.97 -2.50
N ALA A 337 9.93 22.37 -2.60
CA ALA A 337 11.06 21.48 -2.38
C ALA A 337 10.99 20.82 -0.99
N PHE A 338 11.48 19.58 -0.89
CA PHE A 338 11.42 18.78 0.33
C PHE A 338 12.04 19.49 1.55
N GLY A 339 13.14 20.21 1.37
CA GLY A 339 13.83 20.95 2.45
C GLY A 339 13.15 22.26 2.86
N ASP A 340 12.09 22.69 2.19
CA ASP A 340 11.27 23.82 2.63
C ASP A 340 10.32 23.36 3.75
N TYR A 341 10.16 24.16 4.80
CA TYR A 341 9.25 23.90 5.92
C TYR A 341 8.18 25.00 6.07
N ASN A 342 8.11 25.95 5.14
CA ASN A 342 7.09 26.98 5.12
C ASN A 342 5.71 26.39 4.77
N MET A 343 4.65 26.87 5.44
CA MET A 343 3.27 26.43 5.20
C MET A 343 2.63 27.03 3.94
N SER A 344 3.26 28.04 3.32
CA SER A 344 2.78 28.65 2.09
C SER A 344 2.57 27.60 0.99
N ASN A 345 1.41 27.66 0.34
CA ASN A 345 1.01 26.71 -0.70
C ASN A 345 0.99 25.22 -0.27
N ARG A 346 0.91 24.92 1.03
CA ARG A 346 0.80 23.54 1.54
C ARG A 346 -0.57 23.25 2.11
N THR A 347 -0.95 21.98 2.06
CA THR A 347 -2.18 21.42 2.64
C THR A 347 -3.44 22.09 2.10
N TYR A 348 -4.62 21.61 2.49
CA TYR A 348 -5.87 22.30 2.14
C TYR A 348 -6.00 23.73 2.72
N ARG A 349 -5.18 24.09 3.70
CA ARG A 349 -5.22 25.38 4.39
C ARG A 349 -4.62 26.51 3.56
N TYR A 350 -3.59 26.23 2.76
CA TYR A 350 -2.82 27.27 2.05
C TYR A 350 -2.57 26.96 0.57
N PHE A 351 -2.80 25.73 0.12
CA PHE A 351 -2.63 25.36 -1.29
C PHE A 351 -3.61 26.14 -2.18
N LYS A 352 -3.06 26.82 -3.19
CA LYS A 352 -3.81 27.67 -4.13
C LYS A 352 -4.15 26.96 -5.45
N GLY A 353 -3.51 25.82 -5.71
CA GLY A 353 -3.75 25.01 -6.90
C GLY A 353 -5.01 24.15 -6.80
N GLN A 354 -5.18 23.25 -7.77
CA GLN A 354 -6.27 22.29 -7.79
C GLN A 354 -5.78 20.93 -7.31
N ALA A 355 -6.28 20.48 -6.15
CA ALA A 355 -5.98 19.15 -5.65
C ALA A 355 -6.52 18.08 -6.60
N LEU A 356 -5.82 16.94 -6.68
CA LEU A 356 -6.33 15.73 -7.32
C LEU A 356 -7.48 15.19 -6.46
N TYR A 357 -7.20 14.91 -5.18
CA TYR A 357 -8.22 14.66 -4.17
C TYR A 357 -8.05 15.61 -3.00
N LYS A 358 -9.16 16.21 -2.61
CA LYS A 358 -9.20 17.25 -1.58
C LYS A 358 -9.13 16.65 -0.18
N PHE A 359 -8.69 17.43 0.80
CA PHE A 359 -8.82 17.04 2.20
C PHE A 359 -10.30 16.79 2.54
N GLY A 360 -10.56 15.72 3.28
CA GLY A 360 -11.90 15.28 3.61
C GLY A 360 -12.66 14.66 2.43
N HIS A 361 -12.06 14.45 1.26
CA HIS A 361 -12.72 13.77 0.14
C HIS A 361 -12.93 12.28 0.43
N GLY A 362 -14.02 11.72 -0.08
CA GLY A 362 -14.38 10.31 0.02
C GLY A 362 -15.71 10.09 -0.69
N LEU A 363 -15.87 8.93 -1.34
CA LEU A 363 -17.12 8.56 -1.99
C LEU A 363 -17.86 7.52 -1.15
N SER A 364 -19.16 7.38 -1.43
CA SER A 364 -20.05 6.39 -0.86
C SER A 364 -20.88 5.76 -2.00
N TYR A 365 -21.44 4.58 -1.76
CA TYR A 365 -22.43 3.96 -2.65
C TYR A 365 -23.82 4.60 -2.53
N THR A 366 -23.98 5.59 -1.65
CA THR A 366 -25.14 6.49 -1.58
C THR A 366 -24.69 7.95 -1.66
N THR A 367 -25.61 8.87 -1.88
CA THR A 367 -25.35 10.31 -1.89
C THR A 367 -25.99 11.03 -0.70
N PHE A 368 -25.32 12.08 -0.23
CA PHE A 368 -25.79 12.91 0.88
C PHE A 368 -26.01 14.35 0.43
N ARG A 369 -27.11 14.95 0.90
CA ARG A 369 -27.46 16.35 0.64
C ARG A 369 -27.48 17.13 1.95
N TYR A 370 -26.97 18.35 1.90
CA TYR A 370 -26.97 19.31 3.00
C TYR A 370 -27.93 20.46 2.72
N ASP A 371 -28.75 20.81 3.71
CA ASP A 371 -29.63 21.97 3.64
C ASP A 371 -29.94 22.56 5.03
N ALA A 372 -30.79 23.58 5.07
CA ALA A 372 -31.27 24.24 6.28
C ALA A 372 -30.15 24.69 7.26
N LEU A 373 -29.01 25.16 6.73
CA LEU A 373 -27.92 25.70 7.55
C LEU A 373 -28.42 26.90 8.37
N LYS A 374 -28.30 26.81 9.68
CA LYS A 374 -28.57 27.90 10.62
C LYS A 374 -27.32 28.14 11.45
N VAL A 375 -26.88 29.39 11.48
CA VAL A 375 -25.77 29.84 12.31
C VAL A 375 -26.28 30.88 13.28
N LYS A 376 -26.15 30.60 14.57
CA LYS A 376 -26.57 31.50 15.65
C LYS A 376 -25.34 31.95 16.43
N PRO A 377 -24.84 33.19 16.24
CA PRO A 377 -23.86 33.76 17.14
C PRO A 377 -24.49 33.88 18.54
N SER A 378 -23.79 33.42 19.58
CA SER A 378 -24.23 33.63 20.97
C SER A 378 -23.39 34.71 21.64
N ALA A 379 -24.03 35.50 22.49
CA ALA A 379 -23.36 36.41 23.42
C ALA A 379 -22.36 35.70 24.35
N ASN A 380 -22.52 34.39 24.56
CA ASN A 380 -21.67 33.56 25.44
C ASN A 380 -20.40 33.05 24.73
N LYS A 381 -19.86 33.78 23.75
CA LYS A 381 -18.62 33.45 23.00
C LYS A 381 -18.63 32.08 22.27
N THR A 382 -19.80 31.48 22.06
CA THR A 382 -19.95 30.20 21.36
C THR A 382 -20.98 30.32 20.25
N MET A 383 -20.60 30.03 19.01
CA MET A 383 -21.48 30.07 17.85
C MET A 383 -22.08 28.68 17.60
N SER A 384 -23.42 28.57 17.59
CA SER A 384 -24.09 27.31 17.27
C SER A 384 -24.36 27.20 15.77
N VAL A 385 -23.91 26.11 15.17
CA VAL A 385 -24.07 25.80 13.74
C VAL A 385 -24.91 24.53 13.63
N THR A 386 -26.06 24.60 12.97
CA THR A 386 -26.92 23.41 12.73
C THR A 386 -27.19 23.24 11.25
N VAL A 387 -27.19 22.00 10.77
CA VAL A 387 -27.44 21.65 9.37
C VAL A 387 -28.28 20.37 9.30
N ASN A 388 -29.11 20.22 8.28
CA ASN A 388 -29.77 18.96 7.96
C ASN A 388 -28.92 18.18 6.96
N VAL A 389 -28.82 16.87 7.17
CA VAL A 389 -28.13 15.93 6.28
C VAL A 389 -29.08 14.81 5.92
N THR A 390 -29.32 14.64 4.62
CA THR A 390 -30.24 13.65 4.07
C THR A 390 -29.48 12.62 3.24
N ASN A 391 -29.65 11.33 3.56
CA ASN A 391 -29.28 10.26 2.64
C ASN A 391 -30.30 10.24 1.49
N SER A 392 -29.85 10.54 0.28
CA SER A 392 -30.72 10.84 -0.86
C SER A 392 -30.99 9.65 -1.78
N ASP A 393 -30.35 8.50 -1.56
CA ASP A 393 -30.59 7.28 -2.34
C ASP A 393 -31.18 6.13 -1.50
N LYS A 394 -31.10 4.90 -2.05
CA LYS A 394 -31.77 3.69 -1.57
C LYS A 394 -30.90 2.79 -0.69
N MET A 395 -29.64 3.15 -0.48
CA MET A 395 -28.70 2.37 0.32
C MET A 395 -28.39 3.11 1.61
N ASP A 396 -28.38 2.38 2.72
CA ASP A 396 -27.91 2.91 4.00
C ASP A 396 -26.43 3.31 3.90
N GLY A 397 -26.01 4.31 4.65
CA GLY A 397 -24.63 4.77 4.60
C GLY A 397 -24.23 5.62 5.79
N GLU A 398 -22.93 5.82 5.93
CA GLU A 398 -22.37 6.74 6.91
C GLU A 398 -21.79 7.97 6.23
N GLU A 399 -21.98 9.12 6.86
CA GLU A 399 -21.46 10.42 6.42
C GLU A 399 -20.61 11.04 7.55
N VAL A 400 -19.50 11.66 7.17
CA VAL A 400 -18.62 12.45 8.04
C VAL A 400 -18.83 13.92 7.71
N VAL A 401 -19.74 14.54 8.46
CA VAL A 401 -20.10 15.95 8.34
C VAL A 401 -18.99 16.80 8.92
N GLN A 402 -18.44 17.73 8.14
CA GLN A 402 -17.30 18.57 8.49
C GLN A 402 -17.69 20.05 8.51
N VAL A 403 -17.29 20.80 9.53
CA VAL A 403 -17.49 22.25 9.62
C VAL A 403 -16.16 23.00 9.45
N TYR A 404 -16.17 24.00 8.57
CA TYR A 404 -15.01 24.83 8.24
C TYR A 404 -15.30 26.31 8.48
N VAL A 405 -14.25 27.02 8.90
CA VAL A 405 -14.23 28.49 9.02
C VAL A 405 -13.27 29.05 7.99
N SER A 406 -13.70 30.06 7.24
CA SER A 406 -12.86 30.81 6.30
C SER A 406 -12.96 32.31 6.58
N ASN A 407 -11.82 32.98 6.75
CA ASN A 407 -11.78 34.42 6.98
C ASN A 407 -12.04 35.21 5.69
N GLN A 408 -12.83 36.28 5.78
CA GLN A 408 -13.09 37.20 4.67
C GLN A 408 -12.22 38.46 4.72
N ASP A 409 -11.66 38.81 5.88
CA ASP A 409 -10.79 39.97 6.02
C ASP A 409 -9.39 39.69 5.45
N LYS A 410 -9.09 40.22 4.26
CA LYS A 410 -7.81 40.02 3.57
C LYS A 410 -6.62 40.70 4.25
N THR A 411 -6.85 41.58 5.22
CA THR A 411 -5.78 42.20 6.02
C THR A 411 -5.21 41.25 7.08
N ILE A 412 -5.92 40.15 7.38
CA ILE A 412 -5.51 39.14 8.35
C ILE A 412 -4.90 37.96 7.59
N ALA A 413 -3.62 37.68 7.87
CA ALA A 413 -2.97 36.46 7.40
C ALA A 413 -3.66 35.23 8.02
N ALA A 414 -4.45 34.52 7.22
CA ALA A 414 -5.24 33.38 7.66
C ALA A 414 -5.24 32.27 6.59
N PRO A 415 -5.46 31.01 6.98
CA PRO A 415 -5.77 29.93 6.05
C PRO A 415 -6.92 30.29 5.10
N ILE A 416 -6.90 29.72 3.89
CA ILE A 416 -8.04 29.74 2.95
C ILE A 416 -9.29 29.21 3.64
N ARG A 417 -9.11 28.20 4.50
CA ARG A 417 -10.12 27.58 5.36
C ARG A 417 -9.44 26.77 6.46
N SER A 418 -10.15 26.48 7.54
CA SER A 418 -9.71 25.57 8.60
C SER A 418 -10.86 24.69 9.05
N LEU A 419 -10.64 23.37 9.15
CA LEU A 419 -11.58 22.46 9.80
C LEU A 419 -11.68 22.82 11.28
N LYS A 420 -12.90 22.89 11.82
CA LYS A 420 -13.16 23.20 13.25
C LYS A 420 -13.95 22.11 13.97
N GLY A 421 -14.44 21.12 13.24
CA GLY A 421 -15.10 19.96 13.82
C GLY A 421 -15.61 19.01 12.75
N PHE A 422 -15.86 17.78 13.15
CA PHE A 422 -16.53 16.79 12.31
C PHE A 422 -17.37 15.84 13.16
N GLN A 423 -18.41 15.27 12.58
CA GLN A 423 -19.26 14.24 13.20
C GLN A 423 -19.55 13.15 12.18
N ARG A 424 -19.33 11.90 12.57
CA ARG A 424 -19.76 10.73 11.80
C ARG A 424 -21.19 10.37 12.21
N ILE A 425 -22.06 10.20 11.23
CA ILE A 425 -23.45 9.80 11.43
C ILE A 425 -23.81 8.68 10.46
N SER A 426 -24.60 7.70 10.94
CA SER A 426 -25.23 6.70 10.08
C SER A 426 -26.62 7.18 9.68
N LEU A 427 -27.01 6.97 8.42
CA LEU A 427 -28.31 7.37 7.88
C LEU A 427 -28.90 6.21 7.07
N LYS A 428 -30.13 5.81 7.41
CA LYS A 428 -30.91 4.91 6.56
C LYS A 428 -31.23 5.57 5.23
N ALA A 429 -31.53 4.77 4.20
CA ALA A 429 -32.03 5.26 2.92
C ALA A 429 -33.20 6.27 3.11
N GLY A 430 -33.08 7.47 2.54
CA GLY A 430 -34.06 8.55 2.67
C GLY A 430 -34.09 9.28 4.02
N GLU A 431 -33.34 8.84 5.04
CA GLU A 431 -33.33 9.46 6.37
C GLU A 431 -32.70 10.86 6.33
N THR A 432 -33.22 11.76 7.16
CA THR A 432 -32.63 13.07 7.44
C THR A 432 -32.32 13.23 8.92
N LYS A 433 -31.10 13.67 9.25
CA LYS A 433 -30.68 14.04 10.61
C LYS A 433 -30.23 15.49 10.67
N THR A 434 -30.52 16.15 11.78
CA THR A 434 -29.95 17.47 12.10
C THR A 434 -28.65 17.29 12.88
N VAL A 435 -27.57 17.85 12.36
CA VAL A 435 -26.24 17.84 12.97
C VAL A 435 -25.94 19.21 13.56
N ARG A 436 -25.31 19.25 14.75
CA ARG A 436 -25.00 20.49 15.47
C ARG A 436 -23.52 20.55 15.83
N PHE A 437 -22.89 21.69 15.54
CA PHE A 437 -21.56 22.07 16.04
C PHE A 437 -21.66 23.31 16.92
N ASN A 438 -20.77 23.40 17.90
CA ASN A 438 -20.59 24.59 18.74
C ASN A 438 -19.16 25.08 18.53
N LEU A 439 -18.98 26.25 17.93
CA LEU A 439 -17.68 26.85 17.66
C LEU A 439 -17.36 27.86 18.76
N THR A 440 -16.23 27.67 19.44
CA THR A 440 -15.75 28.56 20.50
C THR A 440 -15.08 29.82 19.93
N SER A 441 -14.70 30.77 20.78
CA SER A 441 -13.85 31.90 20.39
C SER A 441 -12.52 31.45 19.77
N ASP A 442 -11.95 30.35 20.27
CA ASP A 442 -10.65 29.84 19.82
C ASP A 442 -10.79 29.21 18.43
N ASP A 443 -11.92 28.55 18.16
CA ASP A 443 -12.27 28.07 16.82
C ASP A 443 -12.41 29.22 15.81
N LEU A 444 -12.78 30.41 16.29
CA LEU A 444 -12.99 31.60 15.48
C LEU A 444 -11.80 32.56 15.52
N SER A 445 -10.64 32.13 16.04
CA SER A 445 -9.45 32.97 16.16
C SER A 445 -8.27 32.46 15.31
N VAL A 446 -7.34 33.37 15.02
CA VAL A 446 -6.00 33.08 14.49
C VAL A 446 -4.95 33.62 15.46
N MET A 447 -3.74 33.05 15.45
CA MET A 447 -2.62 33.59 16.21
C MET A 447 -1.86 34.60 15.35
N ASP A 448 -1.53 35.76 15.93
CA ASP A 448 -0.59 36.71 15.33
C ASP A 448 0.88 36.30 15.58
N ASN A 449 1.81 37.08 15.02
CA ASN A 449 3.25 36.81 15.15
C ASN A 449 3.79 36.99 16.58
N ASN A 450 3.02 37.61 17.47
CA ASN A 450 3.37 37.77 18.88
C ASN A 450 2.74 36.67 19.75
N GLY A 451 2.01 35.73 19.13
CA GLY A 451 1.32 34.64 19.83
C GLY A 451 -0.03 35.04 20.44
N ASN A 452 -0.57 36.22 20.12
CA ASN A 452 -1.87 36.65 20.61
C ASN A 452 -3.00 36.12 19.72
N ALA A 453 -4.10 35.69 20.34
CA ALA A 453 -5.31 35.31 19.63
C ALA A 453 -6.04 36.55 19.09
N ARG A 454 -6.31 36.56 17.78
CA ARG A 454 -7.14 37.56 17.10
C ARG A 454 -8.43 36.90 16.62
N LEU A 455 -9.56 37.35 17.17
CA LEU A 455 -10.88 36.90 16.77
C LEU A 455 -11.21 37.35 15.33
N LEU A 456 -11.73 36.43 14.52
CA LEU A 456 -12.18 36.70 13.15
C LEU A 456 -13.64 37.16 13.15
N THR A 457 -13.92 38.42 12.86
CA THR A 457 -15.30 38.97 12.95
C THR A 457 -16.10 38.83 11.66
N ASN A 458 -15.47 38.54 10.53
CA ASN A 458 -16.15 38.35 9.23
C ASN A 458 -15.71 37.02 8.61
N VAL A 459 -16.56 35.99 8.76
CA VAL A 459 -16.23 34.61 8.40
C VAL A 459 -17.29 33.98 7.51
N ILE A 460 -16.87 32.98 6.73
CA ILE A 460 -17.77 32.02 6.09
C ILE A 460 -17.71 30.73 6.90
N ILE A 461 -18.89 30.29 7.36
CA ILE A 461 -19.10 28.94 7.91
C ILE A 461 -19.53 28.04 6.77
N SER A 462 -18.80 26.95 6.55
CA SER A 462 -19.15 25.92 5.57
C SER A 462 -19.38 24.59 6.26
N VAL A 463 -20.43 23.86 5.87
CA VAL A 463 -20.70 22.51 6.38
C VAL A 463 -20.96 21.56 5.21
N GLY A 464 -20.25 20.44 5.14
CA GLY A 464 -20.36 19.47 4.05
C GLY A 464 -19.57 18.19 4.30
N GLY A 465 -19.57 17.28 3.32
CA GLY A 465 -18.88 15.97 3.40
C GLY A 465 -17.38 16.00 3.06
N SER A 466 -16.85 17.17 2.67
CA SER A 466 -15.43 17.42 2.40
C SER A 466 -15.12 18.91 2.54
N GLN A 467 -13.86 19.33 2.31
CA GLN A 467 -13.55 20.76 2.23
C GLN A 467 -14.44 21.47 1.18
N PRO A 468 -14.86 22.73 1.44
CA PRO A 468 -15.78 23.46 0.57
C PRO A 468 -15.16 23.87 -0.77
N ASP A 469 -15.84 23.65 -1.88
CA ASP A 469 -15.47 24.21 -3.19
C ASP A 469 -16.70 24.51 -4.06
N ALA A 470 -16.47 25.17 -5.19
CA ALA A 470 -17.53 25.59 -6.10
C ALA A 470 -18.46 24.45 -6.55
N THR A 471 -17.91 23.25 -6.79
CA THR A 471 -18.68 22.08 -7.20
C THR A 471 -19.52 21.55 -6.05
N SER A 472 -18.94 21.39 -4.85
CA SER A 472 -19.65 20.89 -3.67
C SER A 472 -20.80 21.83 -3.23
N ILE A 473 -20.60 23.14 -3.40
CA ILE A 473 -21.62 24.16 -3.09
C ILE A 473 -22.75 24.09 -4.12
N LYS A 474 -22.42 24.04 -5.42
CA LYS A 474 -23.40 23.94 -6.51
C LYS A 474 -24.26 22.69 -6.40
N THR A 475 -23.67 21.57 -5.97
CA THR A 475 -24.34 20.27 -5.84
C THR A 475 -25.01 20.04 -4.47
N LYS A 476 -25.00 21.04 -3.57
CA LYS A 476 -25.53 20.93 -2.20
C LYS A 476 -24.90 19.78 -1.37
N GLN A 477 -23.68 19.41 -1.68
CA GLN A 477 -22.82 18.58 -0.83
C GLN A 477 -22.11 19.41 0.25
N THR A 478 -22.16 20.74 0.10
CA THR A 478 -21.72 21.73 1.08
C THR A 478 -22.71 22.89 1.09
N VAL A 479 -23.02 23.42 2.27
CA VAL A 479 -23.79 24.65 2.46
C VAL A 479 -22.96 25.69 3.21
N GLN A 480 -23.20 26.97 2.94
CA GLN A 480 -22.41 28.06 3.50
C GLN A 480 -23.28 29.20 4.03
N ALA A 481 -22.78 29.90 5.05
CA ALA A 481 -23.34 31.15 5.56
C ALA A 481 -22.21 32.13 5.87
N VAL A 482 -22.40 33.40 5.47
CA VAL A 482 -21.55 34.51 5.88
C VAL A 482 -22.02 34.98 7.25
N VAL A 483 -21.10 35.12 8.20
CA VAL A 483 -21.38 35.57 9.57
C VAL A 483 -20.51 36.77 9.87
N ARG A 484 -21.16 37.85 10.33
CA ARG A 484 -20.51 39.04 10.86
C ARG A 484 -20.81 39.10 12.36
N MET A 485 -19.76 39.10 13.17
CA MET A 485 -19.83 39.14 14.64
C MET A 485 -19.70 40.55 15.18
#